data_AF-A0A6M0KY20-F1
#
_entry.id   AF-A0A6M0KY20-F1
#
_cell.length_a   1.000
_cell.length_b   1.000
_cell.length_c   1.000
_cell.angle_alpha   90.00
_cell.angle_beta   90.00
_cell.angle_gamma   90.00
#
_symmetry.space_group_name_H-M   'P 1'
#
loop_
_entity.id
_entity.type
_entity.pdbx_description
1 polymer ?
#
loop_
_entity_poly.entity_id
_entity_poly.type
_entity_poly.pdbx_seq_one_letter_code
_entity_poly.pdbx_strand_id
1 'polypeptide(L)'
;DEKAEQFAKMSYENGLDGVVCSTFESRAIKNATSSKFLTLCPGIRPFGEDAGDQQRVATLEMAIKEGVDFPVIGRPIYRDENPARKVKKILDIL
;
A
#
# COMPACT_ATOMS: atom_id res chain seq x y z
N ASP A 1 5.39 -13.46 -6.82
CA ASP A 1 4.20 -13.40 -5.95
C ASP A 1 4.25 -14.43 -4.83
N GLU A 2 4.64 -15.69 -5.09
CA GLU A 2 4.70 -16.76 -4.07
C GLU A 2 5.60 -16.46 -2.84
N LYS A 3 6.75 -15.80 -3.02
CA LYS A 3 7.68 -15.51 -1.90
C LYS A 3 7.15 -14.47 -0.91
N ALA A 4 6.38 -13.47 -1.36
CA ALA A 4 5.85 -12.43 -0.48
C ALA A 4 4.83 -13.02 0.49
N GLU A 5 3.97 -13.90 -0.01
CA GLU A 5 3.00 -14.66 0.79
C GLU A 5 3.70 -15.59 1.79
N GLN A 6 4.72 -16.33 1.35
CA GLN A 6 5.52 -17.20 2.23
C GLN A 6 6.15 -16.42 3.39
N PHE A 7 6.80 -15.28 3.11
CA PHE A 7 7.41 -14.45 4.15
C PHE A 7 6.38 -13.79 5.07
N ALA A 8 5.21 -13.41 4.55
CA ALA A 8 4.12 -12.91 5.36
C ALA A 8 3.58 -13.97 6.31
N LYS A 9 3.40 -15.20 5.84
CA LYS A 9 2.99 -16.33 6.67
C LYS A 9 3.99 -16.62 7.78
N MET A 10 5.28 -16.70 7.45
CA MET A 10 6.33 -16.87 8.46
C MET A 10 6.30 -15.73 9.50
N SER A 11 6.14 -14.49 9.06
CA SER A 11 6.07 -13.33 9.96
C SER A 11 4.87 -13.42 10.91
N TYR A 12 3.69 -13.75 10.37
CA TYR A 12 2.46 -13.94 11.14
C TYR A 12 2.59 -15.07 12.17
N GLU A 13 3.13 -16.23 11.77
CA GLU A 13 3.34 -17.38 12.66
C GLU A 13 4.34 -17.08 13.79
N ASN A 14 5.23 -16.11 13.61
CA ASN A 14 6.15 -15.62 14.63
C ASN A 14 5.60 -14.45 15.46
N GLY A 15 4.32 -14.12 15.31
CA GLY A 15 3.63 -13.13 16.14
C GLY A 15 3.93 -11.68 15.79
N LEU A 16 4.40 -11.38 14.56
CA LEU A 16 4.48 -10.00 14.08
C LEU A 16 3.07 -9.45 13.77
N ASP A 17 2.94 -8.13 13.76
CA ASP A 17 1.66 -7.47 13.49
C ASP A 17 1.34 -7.30 12.00
N GLY A 18 2.36 -7.34 11.12
CA GLY A 18 2.18 -7.08 9.70
C GLY A 18 3.47 -7.12 8.89
N VAL A 19 3.36 -6.74 7.61
CA VAL A 19 4.47 -6.71 6.64
C VAL A 19 4.42 -5.48 5.73
N VAL A 20 5.58 -5.17 5.15
CA VAL A 20 5.70 -4.23 4.03
C VAL A 20 5.63 -5.01 2.72
N CYS A 21 4.71 -4.66 1.82
CA CYS A 21 4.52 -5.35 0.55
C CYS A 21 4.02 -4.39 -0.55
N SER A 22 3.95 -4.85 -1.79
CA SER A 22 3.24 -4.09 -2.83
C SER A 22 1.72 -4.17 -2.64
N THR A 23 0.99 -3.20 -3.19
CA THR A 23 -0.48 -3.18 -3.13
C THR A 23 -1.11 -4.45 -3.70
N PHE A 24 -0.55 -5.01 -4.77
CA PHE A 24 -1.08 -6.19 -5.44
C PHE A 24 -0.88 -7.49 -4.65
N GLU A 25 -0.04 -7.48 -3.61
CA GLU A 25 0.20 -8.64 -2.73
C GLU A 25 -0.69 -8.59 -1.48
N SER A 26 -1.25 -7.43 -1.12
CA SER A 26 -1.96 -7.20 0.15
C SER A 26 -3.09 -8.20 0.39
N ARG A 27 -3.96 -8.39 -0.60
CA ARG A 27 -5.10 -9.32 -0.48
C ARG A 27 -4.64 -10.77 -0.32
N ALA A 28 -3.67 -11.21 -1.10
CA ALA A 28 -3.13 -12.57 -1.02
C ALA A 28 -2.51 -12.83 0.37
N ILE A 29 -1.73 -11.86 0.87
CA ILE A 29 -1.15 -11.91 2.22
C ILE A 29 -2.22 -12.03 3.29
N LYS A 30 -3.27 -11.20 3.26
CA LYS A 30 -4.37 -11.27 4.23
C LYS A 30 -5.13 -12.60 4.15
N ASN A 31 -5.33 -13.15 2.95
CA ASN A 31 -5.96 -14.46 2.77
C ASN A 31 -5.12 -15.60 3.33
N ALA A 32 -3.78 -15.52 3.22
CA ALA A 32 -2.86 -16.54 3.71
C ALA A 32 -2.57 -16.45 5.22
N THR A 33 -2.92 -15.33 5.85
CA THR A 33 -2.64 -15.04 7.26
C THR A 33 -3.93 -14.73 8.03
N SER A 34 -4.32 -13.45 8.06
CA SER A 34 -5.50 -12.94 8.74
C SER A 34 -5.90 -11.60 8.12
N SER A 35 -7.19 -11.29 8.11
CA SER A 35 -7.68 -9.95 7.71
C SER A 35 -7.14 -8.83 8.60
N LYS A 36 -6.74 -9.15 9.83
CA LYS A 36 -6.13 -8.22 10.80
C LYS A 36 -4.61 -8.07 10.65
N PHE A 37 -3.96 -8.90 9.85
CA PHE A 37 -2.52 -8.79 9.64
C PHE A 37 -2.23 -7.57 8.77
N LEU A 38 -1.42 -6.65 9.29
CA LEU A 38 -1.29 -5.31 8.71
C LEU A 38 -0.45 -5.34 7.43
N THR A 39 -0.90 -4.63 6.40
CA THR A 39 -0.15 -4.41 5.16
C THR A 39 0.17 -2.93 4.99
N LEU A 40 1.48 -2.63 4.95
CA LEU A 40 1.99 -1.30 4.67
C LEU A 40 2.55 -1.27 3.25
N CYS A 41 1.96 -0.46 2.37
CA CYS A 41 2.24 -0.50 0.94
C CYS A 41 2.88 0.80 0.41
N PRO A 42 4.18 0.79 0.09
CA PRO A 42 4.86 1.88 -0.59
C PRO A 42 4.50 2.01 -2.07
N GLY A 43 4.78 3.17 -2.64
CA GLY A 43 4.73 3.37 -4.10
C GLY A 43 3.36 3.77 -4.66
N ILE A 44 2.44 4.23 -3.80
CA ILE A 44 1.11 4.66 -4.22
C ILE A 44 1.17 6.03 -4.92
N ARG A 45 0.49 6.15 -6.06
CA ARG A 45 0.17 7.42 -6.73
C ARG A 45 -1.33 7.66 -6.62
N PRO A 46 -1.77 8.51 -5.68
CA PRO A 46 -3.16 8.52 -5.25
C PRO A 46 -4.17 8.76 -6.38
N PHE A 47 -3.83 9.59 -7.37
CA PHE A 47 -4.72 10.00 -8.48
C PHE A 47 -4.25 9.53 -9.86
N GLY A 48 -3.36 8.53 -9.94
CA GLY A 48 -2.81 8.08 -11.23
C GLY A 48 -1.82 9.05 -11.88
N GLU A 49 -1.20 9.92 -11.08
CA GLU A 49 -0.12 10.82 -11.50
C GLU A 49 1.07 10.05 -12.06
N ASP A 50 1.84 10.69 -12.96
CA ASP A 50 2.86 10.05 -13.80
C ASP A 50 3.85 9.17 -13.00
N ALA A 51 4.14 7.99 -13.53
CA ALA A 51 4.81 6.89 -12.83
C ALA A 51 6.31 7.15 -12.62
N GLY A 52 6.92 8.05 -13.40
CA GLY A 52 8.35 8.33 -13.35
C GLY A 52 9.18 7.05 -13.51
N ASP A 53 9.96 6.71 -12.49
CA ASP A 53 10.88 5.56 -12.42
C ASP A 53 10.28 4.28 -11.80
N GLN A 54 8.99 4.27 -11.42
CA GLN A 54 8.37 3.11 -10.75
C GLN A 54 7.54 2.26 -11.72
N GLN A 55 7.95 0.99 -11.93
CA GLN A 55 7.30 0.04 -12.83
C GLN A 55 5.95 -0.52 -12.34
N ARG A 56 5.62 -0.40 -11.04
CA ARG A 56 4.38 -0.93 -10.45
C ARG A 56 3.76 0.09 -9.52
N VAL A 57 2.97 0.99 -10.07
CA VAL A 57 2.29 2.05 -9.34
C VAL A 57 0.83 1.66 -9.12
N ALA A 58 0.36 1.75 -7.87
CA ALA A 58 -1.05 1.56 -7.53
C ALA A 58 -1.72 2.90 -7.20
N THR A 59 -2.99 3.04 -7.58
CA THR A 59 -3.85 4.16 -7.18
C THR A 59 -4.38 3.96 -5.77
N LEU A 60 -4.93 5.03 -5.16
CA LEU A 60 -5.55 4.92 -3.84
C LEU A 60 -6.77 3.99 -3.86
N GLU A 61 -7.59 4.08 -4.91
CA GLU A 61 -8.73 3.19 -5.14
C GLU A 61 -8.32 1.71 -5.20
N MET A 62 -7.21 1.41 -5.90
CA MET A 62 -6.66 0.05 -5.93
C MET A 62 -6.18 -0.40 -4.55
N ALA A 63 -5.52 0.48 -3.79
CA ALA A 63 -5.07 0.17 -2.44
C ALA A 63 -6.23 -0.18 -1.50
N ILE A 64 -7.31 0.60 -1.54
CA ILE A 64 -8.55 0.31 -0.79
C ILE A 64 -9.13 -1.04 -1.23
N LYS A 65 -9.24 -1.24 -2.55
CA LYS A 65 -9.79 -2.48 -3.12
C LYS A 65 -9.00 -3.70 -2.64
N GLU A 66 -7.67 -3.66 -2.68
CA GLU A 66 -6.78 -4.75 -2.25
C GLU A 66 -6.60 -4.86 -0.73
N GLY A 67 -7.34 -4.07 0.05
CA GLY A 67 -7.35 -4.14 1.50
C GLY A 67 -6.01 -3.72 2.12
N VAL A 68 -5.36 -2.68 1.57
CA VAL A 68 -4.16 -2.10 2.18
C VAL A 68 -4.54 -1.35 3.45
N ASP A 69 -3.86 -1.61 4.57
CA ASP A 69 -4.11 -0.87 5.82
C ASP A 69 -3.38 0.48 5.84
N PHE A 70 -2.12 0.50 5.38
CA PHE A 70 -1.28 1.70 5.40
C PHE A 70 -0.73 2.04 4.02
N PRO A 71 -1.43 2.88 3.23
CA PRO A 71 -0.90 3.39 1.98
C PRO A 71 0.22 4.42 2.23
N VAL A 72 1.44 4.15 1.73
CA VAL A 72 2.58 5.06 1.88
C VAL A 72 2.79 5.90 0.62
N ILE A 73 2.53 7.21 0.77
CA ILE A 73 2.55 8.19 -0.31
C ILE A 73 3.67 9.21 -0.02
N GLY A 74 4.67 9.25 -0.90
CA GLY A 74 5.82 10.15 -0.78
C GLY A 74 5.77 11.29 -1.78
N ARG A 75 6.44 11.10 -2.94
CA ARG A 75 6.63 12.11 -4.00
C ARG A 75 5.35 12.90 -4.37
N PRO A 76 4.17 12.27 -4.51
CA PRO A 76 2.93 13.00 -4.80
C PRO A 76 2.60 14.09 -3.79
N ILE A 77 3.00 13.94 -2.53
CA ILE A 77 2.76 14.92 -1.47
C ILE A 77 3.90 15.94 -1.42
N TYR A 78 5.13 15.51 -1.18
CA TYR A 78 6.22 16.45 -0.87
C TYR A 78 6.80 17.19 -2.09
N ARG A 79 6.45 16.79 -3.32
CA ARG A 79 6.79 17.52 -4.56
C ARG A 79 5.62 18.33 -5.13
N ASP A 80 4.43 18.26 -4.55
CA ASP A 80 3.32 19.10 -4.99
C ASP A 80 3.55 20.55 -4.57
N GLU A 81 3.09 21.49 -5.39
CA GLU A 81 3.16 22.93 -5.09
C GLU A 81 2.35 23.29 -3.83
N ASN A 82 1.37 22.47 -3.44
CA ASN A 82 0.59 22.63 -2.22
C ASN A 82 0.37 21.27 -1.53
N PRO A 83 1.36 20.81 -0.72
CA PRO A 83 1.31 19.51 -0.04
C PRO A 83 0.09 19.35 0.87
N ALA A 84 -0.31 20.42 1.58
CA ALA A 84 -1.47 20.40 2.46
C ALA A 84 -2.78 20.14 1.67
N ARG A 85 -2.95 20.82 0.53
CA ARG A 85 -4.09 20.59 -0.37
C ARG A 85 -4.06 19.17 -0.95
N LYS A 86 -2.87 18.65 -1.30
CA LYS A 86 -2.73 17.27 -1.80
C LYS A 86 -3.19 16.26 -0.75
N VAL A 87 -2.68 16.38 0.48
CA VAL A 87 -3.06 15.51 1.61
C VAL A 87 -4.57 15.57 1.84
N LYS A 88 -5.16 16.77 1.86
CA LYS A 88 -6.62 16.91 1.99
C LYS A 88 -7.37 16.10 0.92
N LYS A 89 -6.98 16.22 -0.35
CA LYS A 89 -7.61 15.45 -1.44
C LYS A 89 -7.45 13.93 -1.29
N ILE A 90 -6.32 13.48 -0.74
CA ILE A 90 -6.08 12.04 -0.49
C ILE A 90 -7.03 11.56 0.61
N LEU A 91 -7.16 12.33 1.69
CA LEU A 91 -8.04 12.02 2.81
C LEU A 91 -9.52 12.08 2.43
N ASP A 92 -9.92 12.91 1.47
CA ASP A 92 -11.31 12.98 0.98
C ASP A 92 -11.74 11.70 0.22
N ILE A 93 -10.81 10.81 -0.15
CA ILE A 93 -11.08 9.52 -0.84
C ILE A 93 -11.09 8.33 0.13
N LEU A 94 -10.30 8.40 1.21
CA LEU A 94 -10.17 7.34 2.22
C LEU A 94 -11.40 7.33 3.16
#